data_AF-A0A7T8QWJ9-F1
#
_entry.id   AF-A0A7T8QWJ9-F1
#
_cell.length_a   1.000
_cell.length_b   1.000
_cell.length_c   1.000
_cell.angle_alpha   90.00
_cell.angle_beta   90.00
_cell.angle_gamma   90.00
#
_symmetry.space_group_name_H-M   'P 1'
#
loop_
_entity.id
_entity.type
_entity.pdbx_description
1 polymer ?
#
loop_
_entity_poly.entity_id
_entity_poly.type
_entity_poly.pdbx_seq_one_letter_code
_entity_poly.pdbx_strand_id
1 'polypeptide(L)'
;MGNPFEEESQDLLILDSKDIAGPAAVETVMNAKKIGQEQFEAFTRECLLDRTKAVDDPIPRNKLKVFSTSTPRSKSKGQQQLISVKNDHDLFARMYIGCQTRDGNLKEFFVMRT
;
A
#
# COMPACT_ATOMS: atom_id res chain seq x y z
N MET A 1 -12.04 -15.50 12.08
CA MET A 1 -11.67 -14.16 11.57
C MET A 1 -11.69 -13.24 12.77
N GLY A 2 -10.53 -12.74 13.22
CA GLY A 2 -10.44 -11.83 14.38
C GLY A 2 -10.83 -10.40 14.01
N ASN A 3 -11.29 -9.63 15.01
CA ASN A 3 -11.66 -8.24 14.86
C ASN A 3 -10.41 -7.37 14.62
N PRO A 4 -10.27 -6.69 13.47
CA PRO A 4 -9.10 -5.87 13.18
C PRO A 4 -8.96 -4.62 14.06
N PHE A 5 -10.01 -4.25 14.80
CA PHE A 5 -9.97 -3.13 15.75
C PHE A 5 -9.48 -3.54 17.15
N GLU A 6 -9.27 -4.84 17.40
CA GLU A 6 -8.72 -5.36 18.66
C GLU A 6 -7.20 -5.59 18.58
N GLU A 7 -6.58 -5.43 17.41
CA GLU A 7 -5.13 -5.46 17.26
C GLU A 7 -4.53 -4.10 17.65
N GLU A 8 -3.77 -4.06 18.75
CA GLU A 8 -2.91 -2.94 19.07
C GLU A 8 -1.65 -2.98 18.18
N SER A 9 -1.67 -2.23 17.07
CA SER A 9 -0.52 -2.01 16.21
C SER A 9 -0.32 -0.53 15.91
N GLN A 10 0.93 -0.12 15.70
CA GLN A 10 1.29 1.22 15.20
C GLN A 10 1.23 1.30 13.67
N ASP A 11 0.91 0.18 13.00
CA ASP A 11 0.82 0.10 11.55
C ASP A 11 -0.47 0.76 11.05
N LEU A 12 -0.34 1.57 10.01
CA LEU A 12 -1.49 2.09 9.29
C LEU A 12 -1.93 1.06 8.25
N LEU A 13 -3.03 0.36 8.54
CA LEU A 13 -3.55 -0.77 7.77
C LEU A 13 -4.77 -0.38 6.91
N ILE A 14 -4.85 -0.91 5.70
CA ILE A 14 -6.10 -0.91 4.91
C ILE A 14 -6.97 -2.08 5.40
N LEU A 15 -8.17 -1.80 5.92
CA LEU A 15 -9.03 -2.83 6.54
C LEU A 15 -9.43 -3.96 5.57
N ASP A 16 -9.61 -3.65 4.29
CA ASP A 16 -10.05 -4.61 3.27
C ASP A 16 -8.92 -5.55 2.82
N SER A 17 -7.75 -5.00 2.47
CA SER A 17 -6.60 -5.78 1.95
C SER A 17 -5.59 -6.21 3.01
N LYS A 18 -5.69 -5.66 4.24
CA LYS A 18 -4.69 -5.76 5.31
C LYS A 18 -3.29 -5.26 4.90
N ASP A 19 -3.21 -4.40 3.90
CA ASP A 19 -1.94 -3.81 3.49
C ASP A 19 -1.48 -2.73 4.48
N ILE A 20 -0.22 -2.83 4.90
CA ILE A 20 0.45 -1.83 5.74
C ILE A 20 1.01 -0.71 4.85
N ALA A 21 0.72 0.53 5.22
CA ALA A 21 1.24 1.73 4.58
C ALA A 21 2.77 1.86 4.77
N GLY A 22 3.43 2.54 3.83
CA GLY A 22 4.86 2.83 3.95
C GLY A 22 5.16 3.76 5.15
N PRO A 23 6.37 3.69 5.74
CA PRO A 23 6.71 4.44 6.95
C PRO A 23 6.56 5.96 6.79
N ALA A 24 6.84 6.50 5.59
CA ALA A 24 6.65 7.92 5.30
C ALA A 24 5.17 8.36 5.38
N ALA A 25 4.23 7.50 4.98
CA ALA A 25 2.81 7.78 5.11
C ALA A 25 2.35 7.71 6.57
N VAL A 26 2.84 6.72 7.32
CA VAL A 26 2.58 6.58 8.76
C VAL A 26 3.06 7.82 9.51
N GLU A 27 4.32 8.22 9.31
CA GLU A 27 4.91 9.41 9.94
C GLU A 27 4.12 10.67 9.58
N THR A 28 3.72 10.82 8.32
CA THR A 28 2.91 11.96 7.86
C THR A 28 1.56 12.02 8.56
N VAL A 29 0.85 10.89 8.68
CA VAL A 29 -0.46 10.82 9.34
C VAL A 29 -0.33 11.09 10.83
N MET A 30 0.64 10.46 11.49
CA MET A 30 0.88 10.63 12.93
C MET A 30 1.22 12.09 13.28
N ASN A 31 1.98 12.77 12.42
CA ASN A 31 2.40 14.15 12.66
C ASN A 31 1.45 15.20 12.08
N ALA A 32 0.42 14.84 11.32
CA ALA A 32 -0.47 15.78 10.65
C ALA A 32 -1.09 16.81 11.60
N LYS A 33 -1.51 16.35 12.80
CA LYS A 33 -2.05 17.22 13.84
C LYS A 33 -1.01 18.24 14.33
N LYS A 34 0.21 17.78 14.62
CA LYS A 34 1.31 18.64 15.08
C LYS A 34 1.66 19.70 14.02
N ILE A 35 1.76 19.29 12.75
CA ILE A 35 2.04 20.19 11.62
C ILE A 35 0.96 21.28 11.53
N GLY A 36 -0.32 20.91 11.63
CA GLY A 36 -1.42 21.88 11.61
C GLY A 36 -1.38 22.85 12.79
N GLN A 37 -1.06 22.35 13.99
CA GLN A 37 -0.93 23.15 15.21
C GLN A 37 0.19 24.21 15.05
N GLU A 38 1.37 23.80 14.61
CA GLU A 38 2.51 24.69 14.41
C GLU A 38 2.21 25.79 13.38
N GLN A 39 1.48 25.46 12.31
CA GLN A 39 1.08 26.43 11.31
C GLN A 39 0.04 27.43 11.82
N PHE A 40 -0.91 26.95 12.62
CA PHE A 40 -1.90 27.82 13.24
C PHE A 40 -1.23 28.81 14.21
N GLU A 41 -0.29 28.34 15.02
CA GLU A 41 0.47 29.18 15.95
C GLU A 41 1.32 30.22 15.20
N ALA A 42 1.99 29.80 14.12
CA ALA A 42 2.76 30.70 13.26
C ALA A 42 1.87 31.79 12.64
N PHE A 43 0.72 31.41 12.06
CA PHE A 43 -0.23 32.38 11.49
C PHE A 43 -0.72 33.37 12.55
N THR A 44 -1.10 32.88 13.73
CA THR A 44 -1.58 33.73 14.83
C THR A 44 -0.52 34.75 15.23
N ARG A 45 0.73 34.31 15.38
CA ARG A 45 1.83 35.19 15.76
C ARG A 45 2.14 36.20 14.66
N GLU A 46 2.38 35.75 13.44
CA GLU A 46 2.85 36.61 12.34
C GLU A 46 1.77 37.57 11.83
N CYS A 47 0.52 37.11 11.69
CA CYS A 47 -0.55 37.92 11.09
C CYS A 47 -1.36 38.72 12.13
N LEU A 48 -1.59 38.17 13.33
CA LEU A 48 -2.51 38.79 14.30
C LEU A 48 -1.79 39.56 15.42
N LEU A 49 -0.69 39.01 15.94
CA LEU A 49 0.06 39.62 17.05
C LEU A 49 1.11 40.60 16.54
N ASP A 50 2.08 40.09 15.79
CA ASP A 50 3.25 40.86 15.33
C ASP A 50 2.91 41.71 14.09
N ARG A 51 1.85 41.34 13.35
CA ARG A 51 1.37 42.00 12.12
C ARG A 51 2.49 42.19 11.08
N THR A 52 3.39 41.22 11.00
CA THR A 52 4.52 41.20 10.05
C THR A 52 4.10 40.72 8.67
N LYS A 53 2.98 39.99 8.59
CA LYS A 53 2.34 39.53 7.34
C LYS A 53 0.91 40.03 7.25
N ALA A 54 0.42 40.14 6.02
CA ALA A 54 -0.96 40.56 5.78
C ALA A 54 -1.91 39.39 6.05
N VAL A 55 -3.11 39.68 6.54
CA VAL A 55 -4.10 38.63 6.85
C VAL A 55 -4.62 37.96 5.57
N ASP A 56 -4.58 38.67 4.45
CA ASP A 56 -4.95 38.20 3.12
C ASP A 56 -3.79 37.50 2.37
N ASP A 57 -2.61 37.40 2.97
CA ASP A 57 -1.50 36.66 2.39
C ASP A 57 -1.89 35.18 2.16
N PRO A 58 -1.56 34.59 1.00
CA PRO A 58 -1.91 33.21 0.70
C PRO A 58 -1.31 32.21 1.69
N ILE A 59 -2.14 31.36 2.27
CA ILE A 59 -1.68 30.24 3.11
C ILE A 59 -1.25 29.08 2.18
N PRO A 60 0.04 28.69 2.18
CA PRO A 60 0.53 27.64 1.29
C PRO A 60 -0.07 26.28 1.67
N ARG A 61 -0.37 25.47 0.65
CA ARG A 61 -0.85 24.10 0.86
C ARG A 61 0.26 23.18 1.36
N ASN A 62 -0.09 22.34 2.34
CA ASN A 62 0.77 21.25 2.80
C ASN A 62 0.81 20.12 1.77
N LYS A 63 1.99 19.86 1.20
CA LYS A 63 2.22 18.76 0.26
C LYS A 63 2.49 17.43 1.00
N LEU A 64 1.59 17.05 1.90
CA LEU A 64 1.71 15.83 2.70
C LEU A 64 1.44 14.59 1.84
N LYS A 65 2.36 13.63 1.85
CA LYS A 65 2.22 12.36 1.14
C LYS A 65 1.52 11.34 2.04
N VAL A 66 0.20 11.49 2.16
CA VAL A 66 -0.62 10.68 3.07
C VAL A 66 -0.91 9.30 2.49
N PHE A 67 -1.28 9.24 1.21
CA PHE A 67 -1.64 7.98 0.52
C PHE A 67 -1.02 7.86 -0.88
N SER A 68 -0.35 8.91 -1.38
CA SER A 68 0.24 8.93 -2.73
C SER A 68 1.65 8.34 -2.73
N THR A 69 1.67 7.03 -2.63
CA THR A 69 2.27 6.08 -3.56
C THR A 69 2.42 4.84 -2.70
N SER A 70 1.64 3.81 -2.99
CA SER A 70 2.25 2.49 -2.95
C SER A 70 3.57 2.68 -3.70
N THR A 71 4.71 2.65 -3.01
CA THR A 71 5.89 2.15 -3.70
C THR A 71 5.38 0.86 -4.33
N PRO A 72 5.40 0.69 -5.66
CA PRO A 72 5.23 -0.66 -6.18
C PRO A 72 6.33 -1.41 -5.46
N ARG A 73 5.96 -2.21 -4.45
CA ARG A 73 6.93 -2.97 -3.66
C ARG A 73 7.79 -3.61 -4.74
N SER A 74 9.09 -3.30 -4.77
CA SER A 74 9.99 -4.10 -5.59
C SER A 74 9.77 -5.49 -5.04
N LYS A 75 9.02 -6.31 -5.79
CA LYS A 75 8.49 -7.57 -5.28
C LYS A 75 9.70 -8.30 -4.75
N SER A 76 9.70 -8.63 -3.46
CA SER A 76 10.84 -9.33 -2.88
C SER A 76 11.08 -10.60 -3.69
N LYS A 77 12.32 -11.12 -3.73
CA LYS A 77 12.62 -12.36 -4.47
C LYS A 77 11.60 -13.48 -4.15
N GLY A 78 11.17 -13.56 -2.89
CA GLY A 78 10.12 -14.50 -2.46
C GLY A 78 8.73 -14.20 -3.04
N GLN A 79 8.30 -12.94 -3.11
CA GLN A 79 7.03 -12.57 -3.75
C GLN A 79 7.05 -12.77 -5.27
N GLN A 80 8.20 -12.55 -5.92
CA GLN A 80 8.39 -12.86 -7.34
C GLN A 80 8.30 -14.36 -7.59
N GLN A 81 8.94 -15.17 -6.75
CA GLN A 81 8.84 -16.64 -6.80
C GLN A 81 7.40 -17.11 -6.59
N LEU A 82 6.68 -16.56 -5.61
CA LEU A 82 5.28 -16.91 -5.35
C LEU A 82 4.37 -16.59 -6.54
N ILE A 83 4.63 -15.47 -7.23
CA ILE A 83 3.88 -15.09 -8.43
C ILE A 83 4.24 -16.00 -9.61
N SER A 84 5.52 -16.37 -9.77
CA SER A 84 5.95 -17.36 -10.75
C SER A 84 5.21 -18.68 -10.55
N VAL A 85 5.21 -19.21 -9.32
CA VAL A 85 4.54 -20.46 -8.97
C VAL A 85 3.03 -20.39 -9.20
N LYS A 86 2.38 -19.26 -8.89
CA LYS A 86 0.96 -19.06 -9.18
C LYS A 86 0.67 -19.05 -10.68
N ASN A 87 1.52 -18.41 -11.47
CA ASN A 87 1.38 -18.37 -12.92
C ASN A 87 1.62 -19.76 -13.53
N ASP A 88 2.62 -20.49 -13.04
CA ASP A 88 2.93 -21.86 -13.47
C ASP A 88 1.78 -22.82 -13.10
N HIS A 89 1.19 -22.65 -11.92
CA HIS A 89 0.01 -23.40 -11.49
C HIS A 89 -1.20 -23.11 -12.38
N ASP A 90 -1.49 -21.84 -12.67
CA ASP A 90 -2.62 -21.46 -13.52
C ASP A 90 -2.45 -21.99 -14.95
N LEU A 91 -1.25 -21.88 -15.51
CA LEU A 91 -0.91 -22.45 -16.82
C LEU A 91 -1.07 -23.96 -16.81
N PHE A 92 -0.55 -24.64 -15.78
CA PHE A 92 -0.69 -26.08 -15.62
C PHE A 92 -2.16 -26.52 -15.54
N ALA A 93 -2.98 -25.82 -14.76
CA ALA A 93 -4.41 -26.11 -14.63
C ALA A 93 -5.13 -25.98 -15.98
N ARG A 94 -4.83 -24.92 -16.76
CA ARG A 94 -5.39 -24.73 -18.10
C ARG A 94 -4.96 -25.83 -19.07
N MET A 95 -3.68 -26.24 -19.04
CA MET A 95 -3.18 -27.34 -19.86
C MET A 95 -3.85 -28.68 -19.49
N TYR A 96 -3.99 -28.96 -18.20
CA TYR A 96 -4.66 -30.16 -17.70
C TYR A 96 -6.12 -30.24 -18.16
N ILE A 97 -6.87 -29.14 -18.04
CA ILE A 97 -8.25 -29.03 -18.53
C ILE A 97 -8.30 -29.20 -20.06
N GLY A 98 -7.35 -28.60 -20.78
CA GLY A 98 -7.18 -28.78 -22.23
C GLY A 98 -6.93 -30.23 -22.65
N CYS A 99 -6.13 -30.98 -21.90
CA CYS A 99 -5.89 -32.40 -22.13
C CYS A 99 -7.16 -33.22 -21.88
N GLN A 100 -7.89 -32.96 -20.78
CA GLN A 100 -9.14 -33.67 -20.46
C GLN A 100 -10.23 -33.46 -21.52
N THR A 101 -10.31 -32.25 -22.09
CA THR A 101 -11.35 -31.90 -23.08
C THR A 101 -11.06 -32.41 -24.50
N ARG A 102 -9.83 -32.85 -24.78
CA ARG A 102 -9.37 -33.24 -26.12
C ARG A 102 -8.89 -34.69 -26.21
N ASP A 103 -9.27 -35.52 -25.25
CA ASP A 103 -8.84 -36.93 -25.13
C ASP A 103 -7.29 -37.07 -25.12
N GLY A 104 -6.63 -36.09 -24.51
CA GLY A 104 -5.18 -36.03 -24.40
C GLY A 104 -4.65 -37.05 -23.39
N ASN A 105 -3.53 -37.69 -23.71
CA ASN A 105 -2.91 -38.68 -22.83
C ASN A 105 -2.27 -38.01 -21.60
N LEU A 106 -3.00 -38.02 -20.48
CA LEU A 106 -2.50 -37.48 -19.20
C LEU A 106 -1.25 -38.20 -18.70
N LYS A 107 -1.09 -39.50 -18.96
CA LYS A 107 0.11 -40.23 -18.51
C LYS A 107 1.37 -39.69 -19.19
N GLU A 108 1.29 -39.42 -20.48
CA GLU A 108 2.41 -38.81 -21.23
C GLU A 108 2.68 -37.38 -20.78
N PHE A 109 1.62 -36.59 -20.52
CA PHE A 109 1.72 -35.22 -20.03
C PHE A 109 2.52 -35.10 -18.71
N PHE A 110 2.33 -36.05 -17.80
CA PHE A 110 3.04 -36.07 -16.51
C PHE A 110 4.44 -36.71 -16.56
N VAL A 111 4.74 -37.54 -17.56
CA VAL A 111 6.05 -38.18 -17.72
C VAL A 111 7.12 -37.21 -18.22
N MET A 112 6.74 -36.14 -18.93
CA MET A 112 7.69 -35.16 -19.50
C MET A 112 8.33 -34.20 -18.47
N ARG A 113 8.09 -34.38 -17.16
CA ARG A 113 8.52 -33.44 -16.10
C ARG A 113 9.17 -34.06 -14.84
N THR A 114 9.50 -35.35 -14.84
CA THR A 114 10.46 -35.95 -13.88
C THR A 114 11.83 -36.04 -14.51
#